data_AF-A0A6L6Q4W8-F1
#
_entry.id   AF-A0A6L6Q4W8-F1
#
_cell.length_a   1.000
_cell.length_b   1.000
_cell.length_c   1.000
_cell.angle_alpha   90.00
_cell.angle_beta   90.00
_cell.angle_gamma   90.00
#
_symmetry.space_group_name_H-M   'P 1'
#
loop_
_entity.id
_entity.type
_entity.pdbx_description
1 polymer ?
#
loop_
_entity_poly.entity_id
_entity_poly.type
_entity_poly.pdbx_seq_one_letter_code
_entity_poly.pdbx_strand_id
1 'polypeptide(L)'
;MTAHSRNTRRDLCVRLLKLAAVPAMATMLVSCAGLTGPRNVEISLDKLQNNLAKHFPVRHRVLGVFDVQISSPQIGTLRENDRISLSADLTVSPILVRQSWRGSLGISGHLVVDNVRNAVFLSDAKVERFAVDGMGESQQRQVAGAANILADKMIRDVPVYSYKPEDLRFAGIQFVPVAIRTTPTALVLVVEPAR
;
A
#
# COMPACT_ATOMS: atom_id res chain seq x y z
N MET A 1 72.92 6.61 -49.20
CA MET A 1 73.20 7.40 -47.98
C MET A 1 72.48 8.72 -48.13
N THR A 2 71.50 9.17 -47.35
CA THR A 2 71.00 8.83 -46.00
C THR A 2 69.58 9.41 -45.90
N ALA A 3 68.65 8.64 -45.34
CA ALA A 3 67.38 9.12 -44.83
C ALA A 3 67.58 9.77 -43.45
N HIS A 4 66.90 10.89 -43.15
CA HIS A 4 65.89 10.93 -42.09
C HIS A 4 65.25 12.32 -41.98
N SER A 5 63.99 12.40 -42.41
CA SER A 5 63.09 13.50 -42.09
C SER A 5 62.65 13.36 -40.61
N ARG A 6 63.00 14.34 -39.77
CA ARG A 6 62.40 14.53 -38.44
C ARG A 6 62.39 16.01 -38.08
N ASN A 7 61.36 16.78 -38.45
CA ASN A 7 60.90 17.88 -37.59
C ASN A 7 59.55 18.52 -37.99
N THR A 8 58.48 17.74 -38.21
CA THR A 8 57.16 18.32 -38.58
C THR A 8 56.01 17.81 -37.71
N ARG A 9 56.30 17.33 -36.50
CA ARG A 9 55.27 16.82 -35.56
C ARG A 9 55.10 17.62 -34.28
N ARG A 10 55.99 18.58 -33.98
CA ARG A 10 55.94 19.34 -32.73
C ARG A 10 55.09 20.61 -32.80
N ASP A 11 55.00 21.25 -33.96
CA ASP A 11 54.29 22.53 -34.09
C ASP A 11 52.78 22.40 -34.33
N LEU A 12 52.29 21.22 -34.72
CA LEU A 12 50.85 20.97 -34.86
C LEU A 12 50.13 20.78 -33.51
N CYS A 13 50.81 20.24 -32.49
CA CYS A 13 50.19 20.00 -31.18
C CYS A 13 49.90 21.27 -30.39
N VAL A 14 50.63 22.37 -30.63
CA VAL A 14 50.45 23.61 -29.85
C VAL A 14 49.39 24.53 -30.45
N ARG A 15 49.11 24.43 -31.75
CA ARG A 15 48.07 25.24 -32.42
C ARG A 15 46.65 24.68 -32.34
N LEU A 16 46.49 23.39 -32.04
CA LEU A 16 45.18 22.78 -31.78
C LEU A 16 44.64 23.04 -30.37
N LEU A 17 45.45 23.63 -29.47
CA LEU A 17 45.10 23.83 -28.06
C LEU A 17 44.65 25.27 -27.71
N LYS A 18 44.36 26.13 -28.69
CA LYS A 18 44.01 27.55 -28.46
C LYS A 18 42.70 28.02 -29.10
N LEU A 19 41.81 27.12 -29.50
CA LEU A 19 40.51 27.49 -30.10
C LEU A 19 39.29 26.78 -29.49
N ALA A 20 39.36 26.34 -28.24
CA ALA A 20 38.25 25.68 -27.56
C ALA A 20 37.94 26.28 -26.17
N ALA A 21 38.25 27.57 -25.97
CA ALA A 21 37.75 28.33 -24.84
C ALA A 21 36.46 29.05 -25.27
N VAL A 22 35.37 28.77 -24.54
CA VAL A 22 34.00 29.36 -24.64
C VAL A 22 33.10 28.69 -25.69
N PRO A 23 31.96 28.02 -25.34
CA PRO A 23 31.17 28.16 -24.11
C PRO A 23 31.04 26.86 -23.29
N ALA A 24 31.58 26.87 -22.07
CA ALA A 24 31.39 25.81 -21.07
C ALA A 24 30.23 26.12 -20.09
N MET A 25 29.15 26.76 -20.58
CA MET A 25 28.15 27.38 -19.69
C MET A 25 26.71 27.27 -20.21
N ALA A 26 26.35 26.13 -20.81
CA ALA A 26 24.98 25.90 -21.32
C ALA A 26 24.38 24.51 -21.08
N THR A 27 24.99 23.64 -20.26
CA THR A 27 24.49 22.26 -20.05
C THR A 27 23.98 21.96 -18.62
N MET A 28 23.69 22.98 -17.81
CA MET A 28 23.16 22.81 -16.43
C MET A 28 21.64 23.04 -16.27
N LEU A 29 20.83 22.88 -17.32
CA LEU A 29 19.36 23.02 -17.21
C LEU A 29 18.54 21.80 -17.66
N VAL A 30 19.12 20.59 -17.62
CA VAL A 30 18.35 19.36 -17.87
C VAL A 30 18.32 18.51 -16.61
N SER A 31 17.30 18.71 -15.77
CA SER A 31 16.54 17.63 -15.10
C SER A 31 15.65 18.17 -13.96
N CYS A 32 14.68 19.02 -14.24
CA CYS A 32 13.53 19.22 -13.34
C CYS A 32 12.34 18.31 -13.68
N ALA A 33 12.42 17.50 -14.75
CA ALA A 33 11.34 16.62 -15.19
C ALA A 33 10.98 15.51 -14.18
N GLY A 34 11.89 15.14 -13.28
CA GLY A 34 11.61 14.21 -12.18
C GLY A 34 10.92 14.85 -10.96
N LEU A 35 10.81 16.18 -10.91
CA LEU A 35 10.20 16.87 -9.77
C LEU A 35 8.66 16.84 -9.85
N THR A 36 8.09 16.80 -11.05
CA THR A 36 6.65 16.93 -11.33
C THR A 36 6.02 15.66 -11.93
N GLY A 37 6.75 14.54 -12.02
CA GLY A 37 6.20 13.27 -12.53
C GLY A 37 5.49 12.42 -11.46
N PRO A 38 4.84 11.31 -11.86
CA PRO A 38 4.27 10.34 -10.93
C PRO A 38 5.33 9.81 -9.95
N ARG A 39 4.93 9.58 -8.70
CA ARG A 39 5.80 9.10 -7.62
C ARG A 39 5.17 7.92 -6.91
N ASN A 40 6.02 7.08 -6.33
CA ASN A 40 5.59 5.95 -5.52
C ASN A 40 5.86 6.26 -4.05
N VAL A 41 4.82 6.20 -3.22
CA VAL A 41 4.93 6.25 -1.76
C VAL A 41 4.75 4.83 -1.25
N GLU A 42 5.80 4.29 -0.65
CA GLU A 42 5.78 2.93 -0.12
C GLU A 42 5.46 2.92 1.36
N ILE A 43 4.50 2.08 1.75
CA ILE A 43 4.09 1.85 3.13
C ILE A 43 4.38 0.40 3.45
N SER A 44 5.37 0.15 4.31
CA SER A 44 5.75 -1.21 4.69
C SER A 44 4.62 -1.96 5.39
N LEU A 45 4.57 -3.28 5.17
CA LEU A 45 3.59 -4.17 5.78
C LEU A 45 3.68 -4.11 7.32
N ASP A 46 4.88 -4.02 7.88
CA ASP A 46 5.07 -3.86 9.33
C ASP A 46 4.44 -2.55 9.85
N LYS A 47 4.55 -1.46 9.10
CA LYS A 47 3.92 -0.19 9.46
C LYS A 47 2.40 -0.29 9.39
N LEU A 48 1.86 -0.98 8.40
CA LEU A 48 0.42 -1.26 8.30
C LEU A 48 -0.05 -2.12 9.47
N GLN A 49 0.65 -3.22 9.74
CA GLN A 49 0.38 -4.13 10.84
C GLN A 49 0.40 -3.40 12.20
N ASN A 50 1.40 -2.56 12.44
CA ASN A 50 1.53 -1.79 13.67
C ASN A 50 0.43 -0.73 13.82
N ASN A 51 -0.01 -0.08 12.74
CA ASN A 51 -1.12 0.85 12.82
C ASN A 51 -2.45 0.13 13.02
N LEU A 52 -2.67 -0.97 12.31
CA LEU A 52 -3.85 -1.80 12.46
C LEU A 52 -3.98 -2.33 13.88
N ALA A 53 -2.91 -2.87 14.46
CA ALA A 53 -2.91 -3.43 15.81
C ALA A 53 -3.36 -2.43 16.90
N LYS A 54 -3.13 -1.13 16.72
CA LYS A 54 -3.55 -0.08 17.67
C LYS A 54 -5.06 0.06 17.82
N HIS A 55 -5.81 -0.36 16.80
CA HIS A 55 -7.27 -0.28 16.80
C HIS A 55 -7.93 -1.51 17.44
N PHE A 56 -7.17 -2.56 17.75
CA PHE A 56 -7.68 -3.80 18.30
C PHE A 56 -7.36 -3.94 19.80
N PRO A 57 -8.19 -4.67 20.57
CA PRO A 57 -9.37 -5.40 20.12
C PRO A 57 -10.58 -4.51 19.85
N VAL A 58 -11.39 -4.90 18.86
CA VAL A 58 -12.66 -4.22 18.53
C VAL A 58 -13.83 -5.09 18.97
N ARG A 59 -14.91 -4.46 19.43
CA ARG A 59 -16.16 -5.14 19.79
C ARG A 59 -17.32 -4.62 18.96
N HIS A 60 -18.07 -5.53 18.35
CA HIS A 60 -19.27 -5.24 17.58
C HIS A 60 -20.45 -6.05 18.11
N ARG A 61 -21.60 -5.38 18.22
CA ARG A 61 -22.86 -6.06 18.51
C ARG A 61 -23.51 -6.49 17.21
N VAL A 62 -23.80 -7.78 17.11
CA VAL A 62 -24.39 -8.40 15.92
C VAL A 62 -25.76 -8.96 16.30
N LEU A 63 -26.77 -8.63 15.49
CA LEU A 63 -28.17 -9.04 15.69
C LEU A 63 -28.78 -8.64 17.05
N GLY A 64 -28.16 -7.71 17.77
CA GLY A 64 -28.64 -7.23 19.08
C GLY A 64 -28.46 -8.20 20.25
N VAL A 65 -28.00 -9.43 20.00
CA VAL A 65 -27.93 -10.50 21.03
C VAL A 65 -26.55 -11.13 21.16
N PHE A 66 -25.67 -10.92 20.18
CA PHE A 66 -24.29 -11.41 20.21
C PHE A 66 -23.32 -10.23 20.30
N ASP A 67 -22.37 -10.34 21.21
CA ASP A 67 -21.17 -9.51 21.21
C ASP A 67 -20.05 -10.30 20.52
N VAL A 68 -19.48 -9.70 19.48
CA VAL A 68 -18.36 -10.23 18.71
C VAL A 68 -17.14 -9.38 19.02
N GLN A 69 -16.13 -9.98 19.62
CA GLN A 69 -14.83 -9.38 19.83
C GLN A 69 -13.84 -9.90 18.80
N ILE A 70 -13.11 -8.99 18.16
CA ILE A 70 -12.06 -9.32 17.19
C ILE A 70 -10.72 -8.90 17.80
N SER A 71 -9.72 -9.76 17.72
CA SER A 71 -8.38 -9.55 18.28
C SER A 71 -7.29 -10.13 17.38
N SER A 72 -6.03 -9.81 17.68
CA SER A 72 -4.86 -10.36 16.97
C SER A 72 -4.92 -10.16 15.44
N PRO A 73 -5.19 -8.93 14.94
CA PRO A 73 -5.27 -8.73 13.49
C PRO A 73 -3.91 -9.00 12.85
N GLN A 74 -3.90 -9.66 11.70
CA GLN A 74 -2.73 -9.94 10.87
C GLN A 74 -3.03 -9.53 9.43
N ILE A 75 -2.23 -8.62 8.89
CA ILE A 75 -2.33 -8.18 7.49
C ILE A 75 -1.30 -8.92 6.63
N GLY A 76 -1.72 -9.32 5.44
CA GLY A 76 -0.86 -9.92 4.43
C GLY A 76 -1.18 -9.39 3.05
N THR A 77 -0.23 -9.51 2.13
CA THR A 77 -0.43 -9.19 0.71
C THR A 77 -0.62 -10.48 -0.07
N LEU A 78 -1.65 -10.56 -0.90
CA LEU A 78 -1.80 -11.64 -1.86
C LEU A 78 -1.04 -11.25 -3.12
N ARG A 79 -0.22 -12.16 -3.64
CA ARG A 79 0.59 -11.92 -4.85
C ARG A 79 -0.26 -11.71 -6.11
N GLU A 80 -1.57 -11.92 -6.04
CA GLU A 80 -2.51 -11.80 -7.14
C GLU A 80 -3.40 -10.56 -6.96
N ASN A 81 -3.31 -9.61 -7.90
CA ASN A 81 -4.32 -8.57 -8.21
C ASN A 81 -4.55 -7.46 -7.16
N ASP A 82 -3.50 -6.90 -6.56
CA ASP A 82 -3.63 -5.79 -5.60
C ASP A 82 -4.58 -6.12 -4.44
N ARG A 83 -4.59 -7.41 -4.06
CA ARG A 83 -5.40 -7.94 -2.98
C ARG A 83 -4.60 -8.04 -1.69
N ILE A 84 -5.26 -7.72 -0.59
CA ILE A 84 -4.72 -7.98 0.75
C ILE A 84 -5.55 -9.05 1.43
N SER A 85 -4.91 -9.77 2.35
CA SER A 85 -5.59 -10.57 3.34
C SER A 85 -5.56 -9.89 4.69
N LEU A 86 -6.64 -10.05 5.43
CA LEU A 86 -6.72 -9.73 6.84
C LEU A 86 -7.23 -10.96 7.56
N SER A 87 -6.49 -11.45 8.54
CA SER A 87 -6.94 -12.50 9.44
C SER A 87 -6.96 -12.01 10.88
N ALA A 88 -7.89 -12.50 11.68
CA ALA A 88 -8.00 -12.16 13.08
C ALA A 88 -8.63 -13.31 13.87
N ASP A 89 -8.36 -13.32 15.17
CA ASP A 89 -9.08 -14.16 16.11
C ASP A 89 -10.40 -13.49 16.46
N LEU A 90 -11.44 -14.29 16.66
CA LEU A 90 -12.75 -13.80 17.08
C LEU A 90 -13.26 -14.56 18.29
N THR A 91 -13.97 -13.86 19.15
CA THR A 91 -14.72 -14.42 20.27
C THR A 91 -16.15 -13.95 20.18
N VAL A 92 -17.10 -14.88 20.16
CA VAL A 92 -18.54 -14.62 20.09
C VAL A 92 -19.17 -15.02 21.40
N SER A 93 -19.87 -14.10 22.06
CA SER A 93 -20.58 -14.36 23.31
C SER A 93 -22.03 -13.87 23.21
N PRO A 94 -23.04 -14.71 23.52
CA PRO A 94 -24.41 -14.24 23.71
C PRO A 94 -24.48 -13.34 24.94
N ILE A 95 -25.25 -12.26 24.86
CA ILE A 95 -25.35 -11.28 25.96
C ILE A 95 -26.01 -11.89 27.21
N LEU A 96 -26.98 -12.79 27.02
CA LEU A 96 -27.79 -13.35 28.09
C LEU A 96 -27.17 -14.58 28.76
N VAL A 97 -26.14 -15.18 28.15
CA VAL A 97 -25.59 -16.47 28.58
C VAL A 97 -24.08 -16.33 28.78
N ARG A 98 -23.55 -16.86 29.89
CA ARG A 98 -22.11 -16.88 30.17
C ARG A 98 -21.37 -17.97 29.38
N GLN A 99 -21.54 -17.98 28.07
CA GLN A 99 -20.82 -18.86 27.16
C GLN A 99 -20.13 -18.01 26.08
N SER A 100 -18.97 -18.45 25.62
CA SER A 100 -18.25 -17.79 24.54
C SER A 100 -17.62 -18.82 23.63
N TRP A 101 -17.73 -18.62 22.33
CA TRP A 101 -17.07 -19.42 21.32
C TRP A 101 -15.90 -18.66 20.75
N ARG A 102 -14.73 -19.29 20.67
CA ARG A 102 -13.56 -18.73 19.99
C ARG A 102 -13.49 -19.24 18.57
N GLY A 103 -12.84 -18.48 17.72
CA GLY A 103 -12.68 -18.80 16.32
C GLY A 103 -11.66 -17.92 15.63
N SER A 104 -11.59 -18.07 14.32
CA SER A 104 -10.77 -17.24 13.44
C SER A 104 -11.56 -16.82 12.20
N LEU A 105 -11.26 -15.63 11.73
CA LEU A 105 -11.79 -15.04 10.50
C LEU A 105 -10.61 -14.68 9.59
N GLY A 106 -10.72 -15.05 8.32
CA GLY A 106 -9.83 -14.57 7.26
C GLY A 106 -10.66 -13.96 6.16
N ILE A 107 -10.38 -12.72 5.81
CA ILE A 107 -10.97 -12.00 4.69
C ILE A 107 -9.90 -11.59 3.68
N SER A 108 -10.30 -11.44 2.42
CA SER A 108 -9.47 -10.87 1.37
C SER A 108 -10.27 -9.89 0.52
N GLY A 109 -9.63 -8.91 -0.10
CA GLY A 109 -10.30 -7.92 -0.95
C GLY A 109 -9.31 -7.05 -1.72
N HIS A 110 -9.83 -6.24 -2.64
CA HIS A 110 -9.04 -5.30 -3.44
C HIS A 110 -8.88 -3.97 -2.72
N LEU A 111 -7.74 -3.32 -2.92
CA LEU A 111 -7.51 -1.98 -2.38
C LEU A 111 -8.06 -0.92 -3.33
N VAL A 112 -8.85 0.01 -2.79
CA VAL A 112 -9.39 1.15 -3.54
C VAL A 112 -9.02 2.44 -2.83
N VAL A 113 -8.50 3.38 -3.62
CA VAL A 113 -8.18 4.73 -3.16
C VAL A 113 -9.44 5.58 -3.16
N ASP A 114 -9.72 6.24 -2.03
CA ASP A 114 -10.75 7.26 -1.92
C ASP A 114 -10.09 8.59 -1.52
N ASN A 115 -9.95 9.47 -2.50
CA ASN A 115 -9.35 10.80 -2.32
C ASN A 115 -10.28 11.77 -1.59
N VAL A 116 -11.60 11.51 -1.52
CA VAL A 116 -12.53 12.35 -0.77
C VAL A 116 -12.35 12.11 0.73
N ARG A 117 -12.18 10.84 1.12
CA ARG A 117 -11.93 10.42 2.51
C ARG A 117 -10.43 10.39 2.87
N ASN A 118 -9.53 10.71 1.93
CA ASN A 118 -8.08 10.62 2.08
C ASN A 118 -7.62 9.28 2.68
N ALA A 119 -8.17 8.19 2.16
CA ALA A 119 -7.90 6.86 2.69
C ALA A 119 -7.99 5.78 1.62
N VAL A 120 -7.42 4.63 1.95
CA VAL A 120 -7.49 3.39 1.20
C VAL A 120 -8.49 2.48 1.90
N PHE A 121 -9.45 1.96 1.15
CA PHE A 121 -10.47 1.03 1.63
C PHE A 121 -10.34 -0.33 0.96
N LEU A 122 -11.00 -1.33 1.54
CA LEU A 122 -11.16 -2.63 0.92
C LEU A 122 -12.47 -2.65 0.11
N SER A 123 -12.41 -3.10 -1.14
CA SER A 123 -13.58 -3.47 -1.95
C SER A 123 -13.60 -4.96 -2.23
N ASP A 124 -14.77 -5.46 -2.66
CA ASP A 124 -14.98 -6.87 -3.06
C ASP A 124 -14.47 -7.85 -2.00
N ALA A 125 -14.81 -7.56 -0.73
CA ALA A 125 -14.35 -8.34 0.39
C ALA A 125 -15.01 -9.73 0.38
N LYS A 126 -14.19 -10.75 0.57
CA LYS A 126 -14.60 -12.15 0.64
C LYS A 126 -14.02 -12.79 1.89
N VAL A 127 -14.86 -13.53 2.60
CA VAL A 127 -14.46 -14.41 3.70
C VAL A 127 -13.83 -15.66 3.09
N GLU A 128 -12.52 -15.78 3.26
CA GLU A 128 -11.72 -16.92 2.81
C GLU A 128 -11.72 -18.05 3.83
N ARG A 129 -11.79 -17.69 5.12
CA ARG A 129 -11.79 -18.65 6.22
C ARG A 129 -12.71 -18.17 7.34
N PHE A 130 -13.51 -19.10 7.84
CA PHE A 130 -14.29 -18.89 9.04
C PHE A 130 -14.35 -20.21 9.80
N ALA A 131 -13.84 -20.21 11.03
CA ALA A 131 -13.84 -21.39 11.88
C ALA A 131 -14.17 -20.96 13.31
N VAL A 132 -15.06 -21.71 13.96
CA VAL A 132 -15.48 -21.47 15.34
C VAL A 132 -15.49 -22.79 16.08
N ASP A 133 -14.93 -22.79 17.28
CA ASP A 133 -14.84 -23.97 18.13
C ASP A 133 -16.24 -24.50 18.47
N GLY A 134 -16.43 -25.82 18.29
CA GLY A 134 -17.70 -26.50 18.57
C GLY A 134 -18.75 -26.41 17.46
N MET A 135 -18.47 -25.73 16.33
CA MET A 135 -19.33 -25.78 15.14
C MET A 135 -18.87 -26.85 14.14
N GLY A 136 -19.81 -27.66 13.64
CA GLY A 136 -19.54 -28.58 12.53
C GLY A 136 -19.39 -27.88 11.17
N GLU A 137 -18.75 -28.52 10.20
CA GLU A 137 -18.43 -27.92 8.89
C GLU A 137 -19.65 -27.42 8.09
N SER A 138 -20.81 -28.07 8.21
CA SER A 138 -22.04 -27.63 7.54
C SER A 138 -22.53 -26.29 8.10
N GLN A 139 -22.48 -26.12 9.42
CA GLN A 139 -22.86 -24.89 10.11
C GLN A 139 -21.85 -23.78 9.81
N GLN A 140 -20.55 -24.07 9.83
CA GLN A 140 -19.51 -23.10 9.48
C GLN A 140 -19.71 -22.53 8.06
N ARG A 141 -20.06 -23.37 7.08
CA ARG A 141 -20.35 -22.91 5.71
C ARG A 141 -21.57 -21.99 5.62
N GLN A 142 -22.64 -22.31 6.36
CA GLN A 142 -23.83 -21.46 6.41
C GLN A 142 -23.53 -20.10 7.04
N VAL A 143 -22.79 -20.10 8.16
CA VAL A 143 -22.38 -18.86 8.83
C VAL A 143 -21.43 -18.04 7.96
N ALA A 144 -20.48 -18.67 7.27
CA ALA A 144 -19.57 -17.99 6.35
C ALA A 144 -20.33 -17.29 5.20
N GLY A 145 -21.40 -17.90 4.68
CA GLY A 145 -22.28 -17.27 3.69
C GLY A 145 -22.96 -16.00 4.22
N ALA A 146 -23.49 -16.03 5.44
CA ALA A 146 -24.07 -14.85 6.08
C ALA A 146 -23.00 -13.80 6.43
N ALA A 147 -21.82 -14.23 6.87
CA ALA A 147 -20.69 -13.37 7.18
C ALA A 147 -20.18 -12.63 5.95
N ASN A 148 -20.16 -13.25 4.76
CA ASN A 148 -19.79 -12.59 3.50
C ASN A 148 -20.67 -11.36 3.20
N ILE A 149 -21.98 -11.49 3.38
CA ILE A 149 -22.93 -10.39 3.14
C ILE A 149 -22.66 -9.23 4.13
N LEU A 150 -22.35 -9.56 5.38
CA LEU A 150 -22.08 -8.56 6.41
C LEU A 150 -20.70 -7.92 6.27
N ALA A 151 -19.69 -8.70 5.92
CA ALA A 151 -18.31 -8.25 5.76
C ALA A 151 -18.21 -7.14 4.72
N ASP A 152 -18.86 -7.33 3.57
CA ASP A 152 -18.88 -6.34 2.50
C ASP A 152 -19.51 -5.01 2.95
N LYS A 153 -20.53 -5.05 3.82
CA LYS A 153 -21.13 -3.84 4.41
C LYS A 153 -20.21 -3.17 5.44
N MET A 154 -19.60 -3.94 6.34
CA MET A 154 -18.76 -3.40 7.42
C MET A 154 -17.43 -2.84 6.92
N ILE A 155 -16.81 -3.52 5.95
CA ILE A 155 -15.45 -3.19 5.50
C ILE A 155 -15.40 -1.88 4.70
N ARG A 156 -16.50 -1.50 4.03
CA ARG A 156 -16.60 -0.27 3.24
C ARG A 156 -16.42 1.02 4.06
N ASP A 157 -16.66 0.92 5.37
CA ASP A 157 -16.60 2.05 6.28
C ASP A 157 -15.30 2.10 7.09
N VAL A 158 -14.43 1.08 6.98
CA VAL A 158 -13.17 0.99 7.73
C VAL A 158 -11.97 1.20 6.80
N PRO A 159 -11.21 2.30 6.96
CA PRO A 159 -10.01 2.51 6.15
C PRO A 159 -8.92 1.51 6.55
N VAL A 160 -8.28 0.91 5.54
CA VAL A 160 -7.06 0.09 5.71
C VAL A 160 -5.88 1.00 6.04
N TYR A 161 -5.82 2.15 5.40
CA TYR A 161 -4.79 3.16 5.62
C TYR A 161 -5.35 4.55 5.34
N SER A 162 -5.21 5.47 6.29
CA SER A 162 -5.52 6.89 6.08
C SER A 162 -4.23 7.67 5.90
N TYR A 163 -4.24 8.62 4.97
CA TYR A 163 -3.13 9.53 4.71
C TYR A 163 -3.59 10.96 4.88
N LYS A 164 -2.63 11.83 5.18
CA LYS A 164 -2.88 13.26 5.25
C LYS A 164 -2.43 13.92 3.95
N PRO A 165 -3.22 14.84 3.36
CA PRO A 165 -2.80 15.55 2.15
C PRO A 165 -1.42 16.22 2.28
N GLU A 166 -1.11 16.75 3.46
CA GLU A 166 0.18 17.38 3.77
C GLU A 166 1.38 16.41 3.69
N ASP A 167 1.18 15.12 3.98
CA ASP A 167 2.21 14.09 3.85
C ASP A 167 2.54 13.79 2.38
N LEU A 168 1.65 14.18 1.46
CA LEU A 168 1.80 14.03 0.01
C LEU A 168 2.24 15.34 -0.67
N ARG A 169 2.74 16.31 0.09
CA ARG A 169 3.26 17.56 -0.46
C ARG A 169 4.77 17.50 -0.60
N PHE A 170 5.26 17.53 -1.84
CA PHE A 170 6.68 17.43 -2.14
C PHE A 170 7.16 18.69 -2.87
N ALA A 171 8.21 19.34 -2.33
CA ALA A 171 8.78 20.57 -2.90
C ALA A 171 7.72 21.67 -3.20
N GLY A 172 6.69 21.78 -2.34
CA GLY A 172 5.61 22.76 -2.48
C GLY A 172 4.48 22.33 -3.43
N ILE A 173 4.61 21.22 -4.14
CA ILE A 173 3.59 20.67 -5.04
C ILE A 173 2.74 19.66 -4.28
N GLN A 174 1.42 19.79 -4.37
CA GLN A 174 0.48 18.82 -3.82
C GLN A 174 0.38 17.61 -4.76
N PHE A 175 0.53 16.41 -4.21
CA PHE A 175 0.26 15.18 -4.94
C PHE A 175 -1.02 14.52 -4.43
N VAL A 176 -1.70 13.80 -5.32
CA VAL A 176 -2.89 13.01 -5.03
C VAL A 176 -2.67 11.57 -5.46
N PRO A 177 -3.14 10.60 -4.68
CA PRO A 177 -3.11 9.20 -5.10
C PRO A 177 -4.01 8.93 -6.31
N VAL A 178 -3.46 8.21 -7.28
CA VAL A 178 -4.16 7.83 -8.53
C VAL A 178 -4.29 6.32 -8.70
N ALA A 179 -3.39 5.55 -8.08
CA ALA A 179 -3.45 4.10 -8.09
C ALA A 179 -2.81 3.52 -6.83
N ILE A 180 -3.08 2.25 -6.58
CA ILE A 180 -2.53 1.49 -5.46
C ILE A 180 -2.10 0.12 -5.94
N ARG A 181 -0.98 -0.36 -5.40
CA ARG A 181 -0.42 -1.67 -5.70
C ARG A 181 0.07 -2.37 -4.44
N THR A 182 0.11 -3.69 -4.47
CA THR A 182 0.72 -4.47 -3.40
C THR A 182 2.04 -5.10 -3.84
N THR A 183 3.05 -5.03 -2.98
CA THR A 183 4.28 -5.84 -3.07
C THR A 183 4.26 -6.87 -1.94
N PRO A 184 5.15 -7.89 -1.94
CA PRO A 184 5.21 -8.86 -0.85
C PRO A 184 5.45 -8.27 0.55
N THR A 185 5.97 -7.04 0.62
CA THR A 185 6.39 -6.39 1.87
C THR A 185 5.79 -5.01 2.08
N ALA A 186 4.97 -4.50 1.16
CA ALA A 186 4.46 -3.14 1.22
C ALA A 186 3.20 -2.89 0.38
N LEU A 187 2.54 -1.79 0.70
CA LEU A 187 1.52 -1.14 -0.12
C LEU A 187 2.18 0.06 -0.81
N VAL A 188 2.03 0.16 -2.12
CA VAL A 188 2.63 1.22 -2.94
C VAL A 188 1.51 2.10 -3.45
N LEU A 189 1.49 3.34 -2.98
CA LEU A 189 0.58 4.38 -3.43
C LEU A 189 1.24 5.14 -4.58
N VAL A 190 0.65 5.06 -5.76
CA VAL A 190 1.09 5.84 -6.91
C VAL A 190 0.40 7.20 -6.83
N VAL A 191 1.19 8.26 -6.79
CA VAL A 191 0.72 9.63 -6.63
C VAL A 191 1.15 10.48 -7.81
N GLU A 192 0.29 11.41 -8.22
CA GLU A 192 0.55 12.38 -9.30
C GLU A 192 0.31 13.80 -8.79
N PRO A 193 0.91 14.83 -9.41
CA PRO A 193 0.60 16.21 -9.06
C PRO A 193 -0.91 16.47 -9.19
N ALA A 194 -1.48 17.15 -8.21
CA ALA A 194 -2.83 17.66 -8.32
C ALA A 194 -2.91 18.64 -9.51
N ARG A 195 -3.97 18.51 -10.33
CA ARG A 195 -4.25 19.44 -11.44
C ARG A 195 -4.95 20.70 -10.96
#